data_AF-A0A135TG73-F1
#
_entry.id   AF-A0A135TG73-F1
#
_cell.length_a   1.000
_cell.length_b   1.000
_cell.length_c   1.000
_cell.angle_alpha   90.00
_cell.angle_beta   90.00
_cell.angle_gamma   90.00
#
_symmetry.space_group_name_H-M   'P 1'
#
loop_
_entity.id
_entity.type
_entity.pdbx_description
1 polymer ?
#
loop_
_entity_poly.entity_id
_entity_poly.type
_entity_poly.pdbx_seq_one_letter_code
_entity_poly.pdbx_strand_id
1 'polypeptide(L)'
;MKRTVYEAACGNHVSVVAFLLENRASVTDSVVMAVSRGRDKTMLEEILKRGFDINTVEPGASLLTFGPIIPLVFEELNTRFPNSLSVGHIEWMEALLHHEADPNVKNSRGKIAFHSALIEPSLQPCQLLLDHGARLPRDILQSAIGCTGASMEMVEFFIDKGADLNYVRNIKTGYKIWQGAPLYVAAGTNRLDIARLLLSAGADPSVKYWDDTPADTANEI
;
A
#
# COMPACT_ATOMS: atom_id res chain seq x y z
N MET A 1 -29.07 -13.65 -3.15
CA MET A 1 -28.46 -13.61 -1.79
C MET A 1 -27.27 -12.65 -1.70
N LYS A 2 -26.35 -12.57 -2.68
CA LYS A 2 -25.20 -11.64 -2.65
C LYS A 2 -25.56 -10.17 -2.30
N ARG A 3 -26.70 -9.66 -2.80
CA ARG A 3 -27.17 -8.28 -2.53
C ARG A 3 -27.66 -8.05 -1.10
N THR A 4 -28.18 -9.08 -0.42
CA THR A 4 -28.78 -8.95 0.92
C THR A 4 -27.71 -8.73 1.99
N VAL A 5 -26.61 -9.48 1.92
CA VAL A 5 -25.45 -9.29 2.82
C VAL A 5 -24.85 -7.90 2.62
N TYR A 6 -24.73 -7.45 1.35
CA TYR A 6 -24.24 -6.11 1.03
C TYR A 6 -25.08 -4.99 1.65
N GLU A 7 -26.41 -5.04 1.54
CA GLU A 7 -27.26 -3.99 2.13
C GLU A 7 -27.21 -3.99 3.67
N ALA A 8 -27.17 -5.18 4.28
CA ALA A 8 -27.00 -5.31 5.74
C ALA A 8 -25.64 -4.76 6.20
N ALA A 9 -24.58 -5.00 5.42
CA ALA A 9 -23.25 -4.46 5.67
C ALA A 9 -23.20 -2.92 5.50
N CYS A 10 -23.81 -2.36 4.45
CA CYS A 10 -23.93 -0.92 4.26
C CYS A 10 -24.68 -0.23 5.41
N GLY A 11 -25.70 -0.88 5.96
CA GLY A 11 -26.44 -0.40 7.14
C GLY A 11 -25.73 -0.61 8.48
N ASN A 12 -24.54 -1.22 8.50
CA ASN A 12 -23.84 -1.66 9.71
C ASN A 12 -24.69 -2.56 10.63
N HIS A 13 -25.57 -3.38 10.06
CA HIS A 13 -26.45 -4.28 10.80
C HIS A 13 -25.72 -5.58 11.17
N VAL A 14 -24.78 -5.51 12.12
CA VAL A 14 -23.87 -6.62 12.49
C VAL A 14 -24.62 -7.92 12.77
N SER A 15 -25.68 -7.88 13.57
CA SER A 15 -26.49 -9.07 13.91
C SER A 15 -27.19 -9.69 12.69
N VAL A 16 -27.58 -8.87 11.70
CA VAL A 16 -28.20 -9.37 10.47
C VAL A 16 -27.16 -10.02 9.57
N VAL A 17 -25.98 -9.41 9.43
CA VAL A 17 -24.87 -10.02 8.69
C VAL A 17 -24.47 -11.33 9.33
N ALA A 18 -24.25 -11.36 10.65
CA ALA A 18 -23.99 -12.56 11.43
C ALA A 18 -24.98 -13.69 11.11
N PHE A 19 -26.28 -13.40 11.22
CA PHE A 19 -27.34 -14.35 10.92
C PHE A 19 -27.32 -14.83 9.45
N LEU A 20 -27.09 -13.94 8.49
CA LEU A 20 -27.00 -14.30 7.07
C LEU A 20 -25.81 -15.22 6.80
N LEU A 21 -24.65 -14.95 7.41
CA LEU A 21 -23.45 -15.78 7.27
C LEU A 21 -23.64 -17.16 7.91
N GLU A 22 -24.28 -17.24 9.08
CA GLU A 22 -24.69 -18.51 9.71
C GLU A 22 -25.60 -19.35 8.79
N ASN A 23 -26.40 -18.69 7.96
CA ASN A 23 -27.27 -19.30 6.97
C ASN A 23 -26.59 -19.48 5.59
N ARG A 24 -25.25 -19.60 5.56
CA ARG A 24 -24.44 -19.87 4.35
C ARG A 24 -24.53 -18.81 3.26
N ALA A 25 -24.85 -17.56 3.60
CA ALA A 25 -24.71 -16.46 2.64
C ALA A 25 -23.23 -16.20 2.33
N SER A 26 -22.91 -16.00 1.06
CA SER A 26 -21.55 -15.67 0.62
C SER A 26 -21.22 -14.21 0.87
N VAL A 27 -20.03 -13.93 1.42
CA VAL A 27 -19.41 -12.59 1.43
C VAL A 27 -18.67 -12.40 0.11
N THR A 28 -18.70 -11.18 -0.42
CA THR A 28 -17.96 -10.79 -1.63
C THR A 28 -17.02 -9.63 -1.33
N ASP A 29 -16.06 -9.35 -2.21
CA ASP A 29 -15.16 -8.20 -2.08
C ASP A 29 -15.95 -6.89 -1.94
N SER A 30 -17.10 -6.79 -2.61
CA SER A 30 -18.01 -5.63 -2.49
C SER A 30 -18.58 -5.45 -1.07
N VAL A 31 -18.77 -6.54 -0.33
CA VAL A 31 -19.18 -6.48 1.09
C VAL A 31 -18.03 -5.92 1.91
N VAL A 32 -16.81 -6.45 1.78
CA VAL A 32 -15.64 -5.94 2.51
C VAL A 32 -15.41 -4.44 2.21
N MET A 33 -15.55 -4.05 0.95
CA MET A 33 -15.47 -2.64 0.51
C MET A 33 -16.64 -1.77 1.00
N ALA A 34 -17.81 -2.34 1.24
CA ALA A 34 -18.92 -1.61 1.86
C ALA A 34 -18.62 -1.35 3.34
N VAL A 35 -18.07 -2.34 4.04
CA VAL A 35 -17.75 -2.21 5.46
C VAL A 35 -16.58 -1.26 5.68
N SER A 36 -15.59 -1.19 4.79
CA SER A 36 -14.46 -0.24 4.88
C SER A 36 -14.89 1.24 4.79
N ARG A 37 -16.15 1.51 4.42
CA ARG A 37 -16.74 2.86 4.49
C ARG A 37 -17.22 3.23 5.88
N GLY A 38 -17.39 2.25 6.76
CA GLY A 38 -17.70 2.43 8.17
C GLY A 38 -16.43 2.78 8.97
N ARG A 39 -16.60 3.47 10.11
CA ARG A 39 -15.49 3.82 11.01
C ARG A 39 -15.16 2.74 12.04
N ASP A 40 -15.96 1.68 12.10
CA ASP A 40 -15.90 0.62 13.11
C ASP A 40 -15.53 -0.71 12.45
N LYS A 41 -14.48 -1.35 12.97
CA LYS A 41 -14.00 -2.66 12.50
C LYS A 41 -14.88 -3.83 12.95
N THR A 42 -15.87 -3.63 13.82
CA THR A 42 -16.73 -4.69 14.37
C THR A 42 -17.33 -5.58 13.28
N MET A 43 -17.87 -4.97 12.23
CA MET A 43 -18.46 -5.71 11.10
C MET A 43 -17.39 -6.47 10.29
N LEU A 44 -16.18 -5.92 10.14
CA LEU A 44 -15.06 -6.62 9.50
C LEU A 44 -14.66 -7.84 10.32
N GLU A 45 -14.45 -7.67 11.64
CA GLU A 45 -14.09 -8.78 12.52
C GLU A 45 -15.16 -9.89 12.50
N GLU A 46 -16.44 -9.50 12.44
CA GLU A 46 -17.56 -10.44 12.39
C GLU A 46 -17.58 -11.28 11.11
N ILE A 47 -17.19 -10.68 9.98
CA ILE A 47 -17.01 -11.35 8.69
C ILE A 47 -15.79 -12.29 8.73
N LEU A 48 -14.65 -11.81 9.24
CA LEU A 48 -13.41 -12.58 9.29
C LEU A 48 -13.51 -13.79 10.24
N LYS A 49 -14.14 -13.62 11.42
CA LYS A 49 -14.38 -14.69 12.40
C LYS A 49 -15.21 -15.85 11.83
N ARG A 50 -16.02 -15.62 10.80
CA ARG A 50 -16.84 -16.65 10.14
C ARG A 50 -16.18 -17.34 8.95
N GLY A 51 -14.86 -17.19 8.82
CA GLY A 51 -14.06 -17.94 7.84
C GLY A 51 -14.10 -17.35 6.44
N PHE A 52 -14.36 -16.05 6.31
CA PHE A 52 -14.09 -15.36 5.05
C PHE A 52 -12.58 -15.35 4.80
N ASP A 53 -12.15 -15.92 3.68
CA ASP A 53 -10.76 -15.88 3.26
C ASP A 53 -10.46 -14.51 2.65
N ILE A 54 -9.76 -13.68 3.43
CA ILE A 54 -9.38 -12.31 3.10
C ILE A 54 -8.42 -12.21 1.91
N ASN A 55 -7.79 -13.32 1.52
CA ASN A 55 -6.87 -13.39 0.38
C ASN A 55 -7.54 -13.87 -0.90
N THR A 56 -8.81 -14.29 -0.85
CA THR A 56 -9.55 -14.65 -2.06
C THR A 56 -9.80 -13.43 -2.93
N VAL A 57 -9.56 -13.59 -4.23
CA VAL A 57 -9.98 -12.63 -5.26
C VAL A 57 -11.15 -13.27 -5.98
N GLU A 58 -12.33 -12.64 -6.01
CA GLU A 58 -13.50 -13.24 -6.64
C GLU A 58 -13.21 -13.58 -8.13
N PRO A 59 -13.43 -14.83 -8.58
CA PRO A 59 -13.33 -15.18 -9.99
C PRO A 59 -14.33 -14.37 -10.82
N GLY A 60 -13.83 -13.55 -11.74
CA GLY A 60 -14.66 -12.69 -12.59
C GLY A 60 -14.90 -11.28 -12.04
N ALA A 61 -14.46 -10.98 -10.81
CA ALA A 61 -14.08 -9.61 -10.51
C ALA A 61 -12.89 -9.30 -11.42
N SER A 62 -13.04 -8.33 -12.32
CA SER A 62 -11.89 -7.92 -13.10
C SER A 62 -10.83 -7.43 -12.10
N LEU A 63 -9.58 -7.87 -12.27
CA LEU A 63 -8.43 -7.23 -11.61
C LEU A 63 -8.43 -5.70 -11.86
N LEU A 64 -9.17 -5.22 -12.86
CA LEU A 64 -9.41 -3.81 -13.14
C LEU A 64 -10.48 -3.15 -12.24
N THR A 65 -11.38 -3.91 -11.63
CA THR A 65 -12.51 -3.38 -10.85
C THR A 65 -12.23 -3.35 -9.36
N PHE A 66 -11.67 -4.42 -8.79
CA PHE A 66 -11.26 -4.46 -7.39
C PHE A 66 -9.96 -5.29 -7.30
N GLY A 67 -8.86 -4.64 -6.88
CA GLY A 67 -7.60 -5.33 -6.61
C GLY A 67 -7.67 -6.18 -5.33
N PRO A 68 -6.57 -6.80 -4.89
CA PRO A 68 -6.52 -7.47 -3.60
C PRO A 68 -6.92 -6.51 -2.46
N ILE A 69 -7.58 -7.09 -1.45
CA ILE A 69 -8.35 -6.34 -0.46
C ILE A 69 -7.46 -5.39 0.35
N ILE A 70 -6.27 -5.81 0.79
CA ILE A 70 -5.38 -4.97 1.61
C ILE A 70 -5.03 -3.64 0.90
N PRO A 71 -4.33 -3.60 -0.26
CA PRO A 71 -4.01 -2.33 -0.92
C PRO A 71 -5.24 -1.50 -1.27
N LEU A 72 -6.35 -2.16 -1.62
CA LEU A 72 -7.59 -1.50 -2.01
C LEU A 72 -8.27 -0.81 -0.82
N VAL A 73 -8.35 -1.48 0.33
CA VAL A 73 -8.85 -0.89 1.59
C VAL A 73 -7.98 0.29 1.98
N PHE A 74 -6.65 0.16 1.88
CA PHE A 74 -5.71 1.26 2.12
C PHE A 74 -5.97 2.47 1.21
N GLU A 75 -6.16 2.24 -0.09
CA GLU A 75 -6.43 3.32 -1.05
C GLU A 75 -7.80 3.96 -0.86
N GLU A 76 -8.83 3.19 -0.55
CA GLU A 76 -10.19 3.69 -0.30
C GLU A 76 -10.23 4.52 0.98
N LEU A 77 -9.64 4.02 2.08
CA LEU A 77 -9.54 4.74 3.35
C LEU A 77 -8.80 6.08 3.18
N ASN A 78 -7.67 6.08 2.46
CA ASN A 78 -6.92 7.30 2.16
C ASN A 78 -7.67 8.28 1.25
N THR A 79 -8.39 7.78 0.25
CA THR A 79 -9.16 8.63 -0.69
C THR A 79 -10.36 9.28 0.01
N ARG A 80 -11.03 8.54 0.89
CA ARG A 80 -12.30 8.95 1.50
C ARG A 80 -12.12 9.77 2.77
N PHE A 81 -11.03 9.54 3.50
CA PHE A 81 -10.70 10.25 4.73
C PHE A 81 -9.30 10.88 4.67
N PRO A 82 -9.00 11.75 3.68
CA PRO A 82 -7.64 12.26 3.42
C PRO A 82 -7.06 13.12 4.55
N ASN A 83 -7.91 13.61 5.46
CA ASN A 83 -7.52 14.49 6.57
C ASN A 83 -8.09 13.99 7.92
N SER A 84 -8.53 12.73 8.00
CA SER A 84 -9.34 12.22 9.12
C SER A 84 -8.97 10.79 9.50
N LEU A 85 -8.18 10.67 10.58
CA LEU A 85 -8.21 9.61 11.60
C LEU A 85 -7.28 8.40 11.39
N SER A 86 -6.04 8.58 11.84
CA SER A 86 -5.00 7.55 12.00
C SER A 86 -5.42 6.33 12.83
N VAL A 87 -6.38 6.46 13.75
CA VAL A 87 -6.76 5.35 14.64
C VAL A 87 -7.59 4.29 13.92
N GLY A 88 -8.65 4.69 13.21
CA GLY A 88 -9.54 3.75 12.52
C GLY A 88 -8.83 3.00 11.40
N HIS A 89 -7.96 3.66 10.63
CA HIS A 89 -7.24 2.99 9.53
C HIS A 89 -6.25 1.94 10.05
N ILE A 90 -5.57 2.23 11.16
CA ILE A 90 -4.67 1.28 11.80
C ILE A 90 -5.45 0.10 12.39
N GLU A 91 -6.53 0.34 13.12
CA GLU A 91 -7.37 -0.72 13.69
C GLU A 91 -7.90 -1.69 12.62
N TRP A 92 -8.25 -1.14 11.45
CA TRP A 92 -8.66 -1.91 10.28
C TRP A 92 -7.52 -2.76 9.72
N MET A 93 -6.34 -2.17 9.56
CA MET A 93 -5.18 -2.91 9.09
C MET A 93 -4.77 -4.00 10.08
N GLU A 94 -4.76 -3.71 11.39
CA GLU A 94 -4.50 -4.69 12.45
C GLU A 94 -5.48 -5.85 12.35
N ALA A 95 -6.78 -5.59 12.19
CA ALA A 95 -7.78 -6.64 12.03
C ALA A 95 -7.50 -7.51 10.79
N LEU A 96 -7.21 -6.89 9.64
CA LEU A 96 -6.93 -7.64 8.41
C LEU A 96 -5.67 -8.51 8.55
N LEU A 97 -4.57 -7.94 9.05
CA LEU A 97 -3.29 -8.63 9.19
C LEU A 97 -3.30 -9.70 10.29
N HIS A 98 -4.07 -9.49 11.37
CA HIS A 98 -4.29 -10.50 12.41
C HIS A 98 -5.05 -11.73 11.87
N HIS A 99 -5.90 -11.53 10.85
CA HIS A 99 -6.61 -12.60 10.15
C HIS A 99 -5.85 -13.09 8.89
N GLU A 100 -4.52 -13.05 8.92
CA GLU A 100 -3.62 -13.64 7.90
C GLU A 100 -3.77 -13.08 6.48
N ALA A 101 -4.22 -11.82 6.35
CA ALA A 101 -4.17 -11.14 5.07
C ALA A 101 -2.72 -10.97 4.58
N ASP A 102 -2.44 -11.35 3.33
CA ASP A 102 -1.11 -11.23 2.74
C ASP A 102 -0.80 -9.75 2.44
N PRO A 103 0.18 -9.14 3.13
CA PRO A 103 0.51 -7.74 2.93
C PRO A 103 1.29 -7.46 1.62
N ASN A 104 1.73 -8.51 0.92
CA ASN A 104 2.58 -8.40 -0.28
C ASN A 104 1.80 -8.36 -1.59
N VAL A 105 0.48 -8.50 -1.51
CA VAL A 105 -0.41 -8.45 -2.67
C VAL A 105 -0.36 -7.07 -3.33
N LYS A 106 -0.35 -7.05 -4.67
CA LYS A 106 -0.28 -5.83 -5.48
C LYS A 106 -1.65 -5.47 -6.03
N ASN A 107 -2.00 -4.19 -6.00
CA ASN A 107 -3.17 -3.71 -6.73
C ASN A 107 -2.98 -3.69 -8.24
N SER A 108 -4.04 -3.30 -8.94
CA SER A 108 -4.08 -3.14 -10.41
C SER A 108 -3.03 -2.16 -10.95
N ARG A 109 -2.50 -1.28 -10.09
CA ARG A 109 -1.41 -0.34 -10.39
C ARG A 109 -0.03 -0.88 -10.02
N GLY A 110 0.07 -2.14 -9.59
CA GLY A 110 1.30 -2.77 -9.13
C GLY A 110 1.79 -2.31 -7.76
N LYS A 111 1.01 -1.50 -7.04
CA LYS A 111 1.35 -0.98 -5.71
C LYS A 111 0.98 -2.00 -4.63
N ILE A 112 1.91 -2.23 -3.71
CA ILE A 112 1.66 -2.94 -2.44
C ILE A 112 1.23 -1.97 -1.33
N ALA A 113 0.71 -2.50 -0.23
CA ALA A 113 0.22 -1.76 0.94
C ALA A 113 1.17 -0.67 1.44
N PHE A 114 2.49 -0.94 1.43
CA PHE A 114 3.52 0.04 1.80
C PHE A 114 3.38 1.38 1.08
N HIS A 115 3.10 1.39 -0.22
CA HIS A 115 3.01 2.64 -0.98
C HIS A 115 1.86 3.52 -0.51
N SER A 116 0.79 2.90 -0.02
CA SER A 116 -0.37 3.62 0.53
C SER A 116 -0.12 4.08 1.96
N ALA A 117 0.71 3.36 2.72
CA ALA A 117 1.12 3.75 4.08
C ALA A 117 1.95 5.05 4.12
N LEU A 118 2.68 5.37 3.05
CA LEU A 118 3.53 6.57 2.95
C LEU A 118 2.77 7.91 2.94
N ILE A 119 1.44 7.87 2.74
CA ILE A 119 0.61 9.08 2.71
C ILE A 119 0.41 9.64 4.12
N GLU A 120 0.53 8.79 5.14
CA GLU A 120 0.42 9.17 6.55
C GLU A 120 1.77 9.63 7.12
N PRO A 121 1.82 10.68 7.96
CA PRO A 121 3.04 11.08 8.66
C PRO A 121 3.56 10.05 9.68
N SER A 122 2.76 9.02 9.99
CA SER A 122 3.06 8.00 11.01
C SER A 122 3.83 6.82 10.42
N LEU A 123 4.80 6.30 11.18
CA LEU A 123 5.48 5.04 10.86
C LEU A 123 4.70 3.80 11.30
N GLN A 124 3.67 3.97 12.14
CA GLN A 124 2.87 2.85 12.66
C GLN A 124 2.32 1.93 11.56
N PRO A 125 1.76 2.46 10.43
CA PRO A 125 1.28 1.57 9.39
C PRO A 125 2.39 0.75 8.74
N CYS A 126 3.56 1.36 8.53
CA CYS A 126 4.72 0.71 7.94
C CYS A 126 5.30 -0.37 8.87
N GLN A 127 5.37 -0.07 10.16
CA GLN A 127 5.88 -1.01 11.17
C GLN A 127 4.95 -2.24 11.29
N LEU A 128 3.64 -2.04 11.35
CA LEU A 128 2.70 -3.15 11.43
C LEU A 128 2.75 -4.06 10.19
N LEU A 129 2.89 -3.48 8.99
CA LEU A 129 3.09 -4.26 7.77
C LEU A 129 4.35 -5.15 7.86
N LEU A 130 5.47 -4.59 8.31
CA LEU A 130 6.71 -5.36 8.52
C LEU A 130 6.52 -6.49 9.54
N ASP A 131 5.85 -6.20 10.66
CA ASP A 131 5.60 -7.16 11.74
C ASP A 131 4.76 -8.36 11.26
N HIS A 132 3.93 -8.16 10.24
CA HIS A 132 3.12 -9.20 9.59
C HIS A 132 3.74 -9.74 8.28
N GLY A 133 5.05 -9.58 8.08
CA GLY A 133 5.77 -10.24 6.98
C GLY A 133 5.69 -9.54 5.62
N ALA A 134 5.34 -8.25 5.60
CA ALA A 134 5.43 -7.45 4.38
C ALA A 134 6.89 -7.27 3.95
N ARG A 135 7.13 -7.46 2.66
CA ARG A 135 8.43 -7.25 2.02
C ARG A 135 8.60 -5.78 1.72
N LEU A 136 9.73 -5.24 2.13
CA LEU A 136 10.11 -3.86 1.83
C LEU A 136 10.25 -3.70 0.30
N PRO A 137 9.46 -2.82 -0.35
CA PRO A 137 9.55 -2.66 -1.79
C PRO A 137 10.87 -1.99 -2.16
N ARG A 138 11.44 -2.40 -3.29
CA ARG A 138 12.75 -1.90 -3.74
C ARG A 138 12.76 -0.39 -3.98
N ASP A 139 11.63 0.17 -4.42
CA ASP A 139 11.45 1.60 -4.67
C ASP A 139 10.89 2.37 -3.46
N ILE A 140 10.95 1.80 -2.25
CA ILE A 140 10.37 2.43 -1.06
C ILE A 140 11.00 3.80 -0.77
N LEU A 141 12.31 3.94 -0.94
CA LEU A 141 13.00 5.20 -0.66
C LEU A 141 12.60 6.27 -1.67
N GLN A 142 12.53 5.97 -2.97
CA GLN A 142 12.05 6.94 -3.96
C GLN A 142 10.60 7.34 -3.69
N SER A 143 9.76 6.35 -3.33
CA SER A 143 8.35 6.59 -3.03
C SER A 143 8.19 7.46 -1.79
N ALA A 144 8.94 7.18 -0.73
CA ALA A 144 8.97 8.00 0.48
C ALA A 144 9.45 9.41 0.13
N ILE A 145 10.66 9.58 -0.41
CA ILE A 145 11.24 10.91 -0.68
C ILE A 145 10.34 11.79 -1.57
N GLY A 146 9.65 11.20 -2.55
CA GLY A 146 8.75 11.90 -3.48
C GLY A 146 7.38 12.24 -2.91
N CYS A 147 6.98 11.68 -1.76
CA CYS A 147 5.74 12.05 -1.09
C CYS A 147 5.86 13.42 -0.41
N THR A 148 4.84 14.27 -0.58
CA THR A 148 4.81 15.62 0.02
C THR A 148 4.87 15.63 1.54
N GLY A 149 4.49 14.53 2.18
CA GLY A 149 4.52 14.34 3.64
C GLY A 149 5.75 13.61 4.17
N ALA A 150 6.73 13.30 3.33
CA ALA A 150 7.84 12.44 3.77
C ALA A 150 8.76 13.13 4.76
N SER A 151 8.74 12.65 6.00
CA SER A 151 9.63 13.09 7.06
C SER A 151 11.03 12.47 6.88
N MET A 152 12.03 13.15 7.44
CA MET A 152 13.38 12.58 7.59
C MET A 152 13.31 11.24 8.35
N GLU A 153 12.50 11.18 9.41
CA GLU A 153 12.25 10.00 10.23
C GLU A 153 11.77 8.79 9.39
N MET A 154 10.90 9.01 8.41
CA MET A 154 10.43 7.92 7.52
C MET A 154 11.53 7.40 6.61
N VAL A 155 12.42 8.27 6.14
CA VAL A 155 13.56 7.84 5.32
C VAL A 155 14.58 7.09 6.18
N GLU A 156 14.91 7.60 7.36
CA GLU A 156 15.77 6.92 8.34
C GLU A 156 15.22 5.53 8.68
N PHE A 157 13.92 5.44 8.99
CA PHE A 157 13.25 4.19 9.25
C PHE A 157 13.45 3.16 8.13
N PHE A 158 13.26 3.55 6.85
CA PHE A 158 13.43 2.60 5.75
C PHE A 158 14.89 2.22 5.50
N ILE A 159 15.84 3.14 5.73
CA ILE A 159 17.27 2.84 5.69
C ILE A 159 17.59 1.78 6.76
N ASP A 160 17.10 1.95 7.99
CA ASP A 160 17.31 1.01 9.10
C ASP A 160 16.69 -0.37 8.82
N LYS A 161 15.59 -0.42 8.07
CA LYS A 161 14.96 -1.67 7.61
C LYS A 161 15.66 -2.30 6.39
N GLY A 162 16.78 -1.73 5.93
CA GLY A 162 17.60 -2.29 4.85
C GLY A 162 17.09 -1.95 3.45
N ALA A 163 16.46 -0.79 3.26
CA ALA A 163 16.09 -0.34 1.92
C ALA A 163 17.32 -0.17 1.02
N ASP A 164 17.16 -0.50 -0.26
CA ASP A 164 18.22 -0.35 -1.25
C ASP A 164 18.44 1.13 -1.60
N LEU A 165 19.54 1.68 -1.08
CA LEU A 165 19.97 3.08 -1.27
C LEU A 165 20.23 3.43 -2.73
N ASN A 166 20.48 2.44 -3.58
CA ASN A 166 20.93 2.59 -4.96
C ASN A 166 19.96 1.97 -5.97
N TYR A 167 18.77 1.52 -5.53
CA TYR A 167 17.78 0.97 -6.44
C TYR A 167 17.44 1.99 -7.52
N VAL A 168 17.49 1.60 -8.80
CA VAL A 168 17.12 2.47 -9.91
C VAL A 168 15.73 2.07 -10.39
N ARG A 169 14.76 2.95 -10.21
CA ARG A 169 13.40 2.74 -10.73
C ARG A 169 13.35 3.16 -12.19
N ASN A 170 13.04 2.22 -13.09
CA ASN A 170 12.82 2.50 -14.51
C ASN A 170 11.33 2.66 -14.80
N ILE A 171 10.87 3.90 -14.97
CA ILE A 171 9.49 4.19 -15.36
C ILE A 171 9.48 4.67 -16.81
N LYS A 172 8.86 3.89 -17.70
CA LYS A 172 8.58 4.32 -19.07
C LYS A 172 7.19 4.98 -19.13
N THR A 173 7.14 6.29 -19.33
CA THR A 173 5.90 7.05 -19.60
C THR A 173 5.96 7.65 -21.01
N GLY A 174 5.37 6.94 -21.97
CA GLY A 174 5.51 7.28 -23.39
C GLY A 174 6.97 7.17 -23.84
N TYR A 175 7.55 8.27 -24.32
CA TYR A 175 8.97 8.36 -24.72
C TYR A 175 9.91 8.75 -23.58
N LYS A 176 9.38 9.13 -22.41
CA LYS A 176 10.20 9.53 -21.26
C LYS A 176 10.51 8.30 -20.40
N ILE A 177 11.78 8.09 -20.13
CA ILE A 177 12.22 7.12 -19.13
C ILE A 177 12.68 7.92 -17.93
N TRP A 178 11.97 7.80 -16.81
CA TRP A 178 12.46 8.30 -15.54
C TRP A 178 13.25 7.17 -14.88
N GLN A 179 14.55 7.41 -14.69
CA GLN A 179 15.45 6.55 -13.93
C GLN A 179 16.02 7.38 -12.80
N GLY A 180 15.69 7.02 -11.56
CA GLY A 180 16.14 7.76 -10.40
C GLY A 180 16.43 6.83 -9.23
N ALA A 181 17.66 6.88 -8.73
CA ALA A 181 17.99 6.34 -7.43
C ALA A 181 17.47 7.30 -6.34
N PRO A 182 17.31 6.84 -5.09
CA PRO A 182 16.87 7.70 -3.98
C PRO A 182 17.56 9.06 -3.92
N LEU A 183 18.88 9.10 -4.13
CA LEU A 183 19.66 10.35 -4.11
C LEU A 183 19.28 11.30 -5.25
N TYR A 184 18.98 10.78 -6.45
CA TYR A 184 18.48 11.59 -7.57
C TYR A 184 17.13 12.23 -7.25
N VAL A 185 16.23 11.50 -6.59
CA VAL A 185 14.93 12.04 -6.17
C VAL A 185 15.13 13.17 -5.15
N ALA A 186 16.00 12.97 -4.17
CA ALA A 186 16.32 13.98 -3.16
C ALA A 186 16.92 15.25 -3.80
N ALA A 187 17.82 15.09 -4.76
CA ALA A 187 18.40 16.20 -5.52
C ALA A 187 17.34 16.94 -6.36
N GLY A 188 16.53 16.20 -7.14
CA GLY A 188 15.49 16.77 -8.00
C GLY A 188 14.34 17.45 -7.24
N THR A 189 14.15 17.09 -5.97
CA THR A 189 13.15 17.71 -5.07
C THR A 189 13.76 18.77 -4.13
N ASN A 190 15.05 19.09 -4.29
CA ASN A 190 15.79 20.06 -3.46
C ASN A 190 15.75 19.74 -1.95
N ARG A 191 15.81 18.44 -1.59
CA ARG A 191 15.82 17.96 -0.21
C ARG A 191 17.24 17.64 0.26
N LEU A 192 17.99 18.71 0.54
CA LEU A 192 19.40 18.63 0.92
C LEU A 192 19.66 17.82 2.19
N ASP A 193 18.74 17.88 3.14
CA ASP A 193 18.73 17.14 4.39
C ASP A 193 18.66 15.62 4.14
N ILE A 194 17.75 15.17 3.28
CA ILE A 194 17.66 13.77 2.85
C ILE A 194 18.88 13.36 2.03
N ALA A 195 19.37 14.22 1.14
CA ALA A 195 20.54 13.90 0.33
C ALA A 195 21.77 13.63 1.22
N ARG A 196 21.96 14.43 2.28
CA ARG A 196 23.01 14.19 3.28
C ARG A 196 22.81 12.87 4.01
N LEU A 197 21.58 12.58 4.45
CA LEU A 197 21.24 11.33 5.12
C LEU A 197 21.61 10.12 4.24
N LEU A 198 21.15 10.10 2.99
CA LEU A 198 21.43 9.02 2.05
C LEU A 198 22.94 8.83 1.82
N LEU A 199 23.69 9.92 1.61
CA LEU A 199 25.14 9.85 1.45
C LEU A 199 25.84 9.33 2.71
N SER A 200 25.39 9.77 3.89
CA SER A 200 25.94 9.28 5.16
C SER A 200 25.64 7.80 5.40
N ALA A 201 24.52 7.30 4.87
CA ALA A 201 24.14 5.89 4.89
C ALA A 201 24.88 5.04 3.82
N GLY A 202 25.67 5.67 2.93
CA GLY A 202 26.45 4.98 1.91
C GLY A 202 25.79 4.89 0.53
N ALA A 203 24.81 5.76 0.23
CA ALA A 203 24.30 5.87 -1.13
C ALA A 203 25.41 6.31 -2.09
N ASP A 204 25.46 5.70 -3.28
CA ASP A 204 26.47 5.98 -4.29
C ASP A 204 26.05 7.19 -5.14
N PRO A 205 26.78 8.32 -5.09
CA PRO A 205 26.48 9.49 -5.90
C PRO A 205 26.77 9.30 -7.39
N SER A 206 27.44 8.21 -7.77
CA SER A 206 27.85 7.91 -9.14
C SER A 206 26.89 6.97 -9.89
N VAL A 207 25.78 6.56 -9.26
CA VAL A 207 24.75 5.76 -9.92
C VAL A 207 24.33 6.45 -11.21
N LYS A 208 24.63 5.80 -12.34
CA LYS A 208 24.40 6.37 -13.66
C LYS A 208 22.93 6.30 -14.01
N TYR A 209 22.45 7.39 -14.62
CA TYR A 209 21.14 7.47 -15.24
C TYR A 209 21.32 7.41 -16.75
N TRP A 210 20.31 6.93 -17.48
CA TRP A 210 20.43 6.73 -18.93
C TRP A 210 20.87 7.99 -19.70
N ASP A 211 20.58 9.20 -19.20
CA ASP A 211 21.04 10.45 -19.82
C ASP A 211 22.58 10.57 -19.92
N ASP A 212 23.35 9.79 -19.15
CA ASP A 212 24.81 9.70 -19.22
C ASP A 212 25.33 8.59 -20.17
N THR A 213 24.43 7.86 -20.84
CA THR A 213 24.75 6.77 -21.76
C THR A 213 24.52 7.27 -23.19
N PRO A 214 25.53 7.29 -24.08
CA PRO A 214 25.34 7.73 -25.46
C PRO A 214 24.18 6.98 -26.12
N ALA A 215 23.33 7.72 -26.84
CA ALA A 215 22.10 7.23 -27.46
C ALA A 215 22.28 5.98 -28.34
N ASP A 216 23.51 5.66 -28.75
CA ASP A 216 23.86 4.57 -29.65
C ASP A 216 23.86 3.17 -28.99
N THR A 217 23.70 3.07 -27.67
CA THR A 217 23.65 1.77 -26.96
C THR A 217 22.23 1.23 -26.74
N ALA A 218 21.19 1.93 -27.21
CA ALA A 218 19.79 1.57 -27.00
C ALA A 218 19.31 0.32 -27.79
N ASN A 219 20.12 -0.24 -28.68
CA ASN A 219 19.70 -1.29 -29.62
C ASN A 219 20.03 -2.73 -29.19
N GLU A 220 20.47 -2.98 -27.95
CA GLU A 220 20.90 -4.34 -27.53
C GLU A 220 20.08 -5.01 -26.42
N ILE A 221 18.82 -4.63 -26.16
CA ILE A 221 17.93 -5.43 -25.28
C ILE A 221 16.49 -5.46 -25.78
#